data_AF-Q8ZVQ1-F1
#
_entry.id   AF-Q8ZVQ1-F1
#
_cell.length_a   1.000
_cell.length_b   1.000
_cell.length_c   1.000
_cell.angle_alpha   90.00
_cell.angle_beta   90.00
_cell.angle_gamma   90.00
#
_symmetry.space_group_name_H-M   'P 1'
#
loop_
_entity.id
_entity.type
_entity.pdbx_description
1 polymer ?
#
loop_
_entity_poly.entity_id
_entity_poly.type
_entity_poly.pdbx_seq_one_letter_code
_entity_poly.pdbx_strand_id
1 'polypeptide(L)'
;MSVVAHISKNTITKKEVINKDVVEAVKEVAIELLKAWDPTASDFIVLRDFYSISYPAPLSRELLEKVRKYSPKRVENRVEIALPVYEIVHSAQWSVEGIDVGDAVVIFPYIDEATTEEILRGVIQSFTSPKEEGDLE
;
A
#
# COMPACT_ATOMS: atom_id res chain seq x y z
N MET A 1 -12.18 8.04 2.96
CA MET A 1 -10.89 8.74 2.82
C MET A 1 -9.81 7.71 2.63
N SER A 2 -8.94 7.97 1.66
CA SER A 2 -7.85 7.09 1.27
C SER A 2 -6.57 7.91 1.17
N VAL A 3 -5.44 7.31 1.49
CA VAL A 3 -4.11 7.85 1.21
C VAL A 3 -3.75 7.48 -0.22
N VAL A 4 -3.16 8.43 -0.94
CA VAL A 4 -2.49 8.20 -2.23
C VAL A 4 -1.07 8.74 -2.08
N ALA A 5 -0.08 7.86 -2.22
CA ALA A 5 1.34 8.21 -2.11
C ALA A 5 2.07 7.82 -3.39
N HIS A 6 2.73 8.80 -4.02
CA HIS A 6 3.62 8.56 -5.15
C HIS A 6 5.01 8.24 -4.64
N ILE A 7 5.58 7.16 -5.16
CA ILE A 7 6.92 6.69 -4.85
C ILE A 7 7.73 6.71 -6.15
N SER A 8 8.91 7.31 -6.11
CA SER A 8 9.88 7.27 -7.19
C SER A 8 11.25 6.96 -6.59
N LYS A 9 11.95 5.97 -7.15
CA LYS A 9 13.27 5.52 -6.66
C LYS A 9 13.29 5.33 -5.14
N ASN A 10 12.32 4.58 -4.62
CA ASN A 10 12.16 4.27 -3.20
C ASN A 10 11.95 5.48 -2.27
N THR A 11 11.58 6.64 -2.81
CA THR A 11 11.30 7.86 -2.05
C THR A 11 9.87 8.32 -2.29
N ILE A 12 9.18 8.73 -1.22
CA ILE A 12 7.84 9.32 -1.34
C ILE A 12 7.99 10.73 -1.91
N THR A 13 7.51 10.95 -3.13
CA THR A 13 7.58 12.25 -3.82
C THR A 13 6.33 13.10 -3.57
N LYS A 14 5.19 12.45 -3.33
CA LYS A 14 3.92 13.11 -3.02
C LYS A 14 3.08 12.20 -2.13
N LYS A 15 2.35 12.78 -1.17
CA LYS A 15 1.36 12.10 -0.33
C LYS A 15 0.14 12.99 -0.16
N GLU A 16 -1.05 12.46 -0.37
CA GLU A 16 -2.30 13.16 -0.15
C GLU A 16 -3.38 12.25 0.44
N VAL A 17 -4.29 12.84 1.22
CA VAL A 17 -5.49 12.16 1.71
C VAL A 17 -6.68 12.66 0.89
N ILE A 18 -7.31 11.76 0.15
CA ILE A 18 -8.45 12.08 -0.71
C ILE A 18 -9.76 11.61 -0.09
N ASN A 19 -10.83 12.36 -0.34
CA ASN A 19 -12.17 12.01 0.14
C ASN A 19 -12.88 11.00 -0.76
N LYS A 20 -12.26 9.83 -0.94
CA LYS A 20 -12.82 8.69 -1.67
C LYS A 20 -12.68 7.40 -0.88
N ASP A 21 -13.42 6.38 -1.30
CA ASP A 21 -13.19 5.00 -0.88
C ASP A 21 -11.89 4.46 -1.53
N VAL A 22 -11.28 3.42 -0.94
CA VAL A 22 -10.00 2.89 -1.43
C VAL A 22 -10.13 2.20 -2.79
N VAL A 23 -11.24 1.50 -3.05
CA VAL A 23 -11.48 0.80 -4.31
C VAL A 23 -11.76 1.79 -5.43
N GLU A 24 -12.51 2.85 -5.15
CA GLU A 24 -12.72 3.96 -6.09
C GLU A 24 -11.40 4.68 -6.40
N ALA A 25 -10.62 5.02 -5.37
CA ALA A 25 -9.32 5.67 -5.52
C ALA A 25 -8.36 4.86 -6.39
N VAL A 26 -8.26 3.54 -6.17
CA VAL A 26 -7.40 2.65 -6.97
C VAL A 26 -7.77 2.69 -8.44
N LYS A 27 -9.06 2.59 -8.77
CA LYS A 27 -9.52 2.59 -10.17
C LYS A 27 -9.20 3.91 -10.87
N GLU A 28 -9.49 5.02 -10.22
CA GLU A 28 -9.24 6.34 -10.82
C GLU A 28 -7.75 6.60 -11.03
N VAL A 29 -6.93 6.34 -10.00
CA VAL A 29 -5.48 6.50 -10.11
C VAL A 29 -4.92 5.57 -11.19
N ALA A 30 -5.38 4.31 -11.25
CA ALA A 30 -4.97 3.38 -12.29
C ALA A 30 -5.30 3.88 -13.70
N ILE A 31 -6.51 4.43 -13.91
CA ILE A 31 -6.92 5.00 -15.21
C ILE A 31 -6.00 6.18 -15.59
N GLU A 32 -5.70 7.08 -14.66
CA GLU A 32 -4.83 8.22 -14.94
C GLU A 32 -3.39 7.78 -15.27
N LEU A 33 -2.84 6.82 -14.53
CA LEU A 33 -1.51 6.28 -14.81
C LEU A 33 -1.47 5.52 -16.14
N LEU A 34 -2.51 4.73 -16.45
CA LEU A 34 -2.59 3.96 -17.69
C LEU A 34 -2.62 4.86 -18.93
N LYS A 35 -3.20 6.07 -18.85
CA LYS A 35 -3.17 7.05 -19.95
C LYS A 35 -1.77 7.55 -20.28
N ALA A 36 -0.90 7.64 -19.27
CA ALA A 36 0.47 8.14 -19.40
C ALA A 36 1.50 7.01 -19.62
N TRP A 37 1.13 5.77 -19.33
CA TRP A 37 2.00 4.61 -19.42
C TRP A 37 2.34 4.23 -20.86
N ASP A 38 3.61 3.91 -21.11
CA ASP A 38 4.10 3.36 -22.37
C ASP A 38 4.26 1.84 -22.25
N PRO A 39 3.38 1.05 -22.91
CA PRO A 39 3.42 -0.41 -22.84
C PRO A 39 4.64 -1.04 -23.52
N THR A 40 5.44 -0.27 -24.26
CA THR A 40 6.68 -0.75 -24.90
C THR A 40 7.91 -0.59 -24.00
N ALA A 41 7.80 0.20 -22.92
CA ALA A 41 8.93 0.59 -22.09
C ALA A 41 8.97 -0.09 -20.71
N SER A 42 7.81 -0.47 -20.16
CA SER A 42 7.71 -1.08 -18.82
C SER A 42 6.39 -1.82 -18.65
N ASP A 43 6.28 -2.67 -17.63
CA ASP A 43 5.02 -3.29 -17.24
C ASP A 43 4.15 -2.36 -16.39
N PHE A 44 2.83 -2.59 -16.45
CA PHE A 44 1.83 -1.97 -15.57
C PHE A 44 1.22 -3.03 -14.67
N ILE A 45 1.46 -2.93 -13.36
CA ILE A 45 1.07 -3.95 -12.39
C ILE A 45 0.24 -3.30 -11.29
N VAL A 46 -0.94 -3.86 -11.04
CA VAL A 46 -1.78 -3.49 -9.89
C VAL A 46 -1.77 -4.66 -8.91
N LEU A 47 -1.14 -4.45 -7.76
CA LEU A 47 -1.05 -5.42 -6.68
C LEU A 47 -1.99 -5.02 -5.54
N ARG A 48 -2.51 -6.03 -4.85
CA ARG A 48 -3.25 -5.88 -3.61
C ARG A 48 -2.59 -6.76 -2.57
N ASP A 49 -2.15 -6.15 -1.48
CA ASP A 49 -1.64 -6.82 -0.31
C ASP A 49 -2.43 -6.42 0.94
N PHE A 50 -2.14 -7.06 2.07
CA PHE A 50 -2.72 -6.75 3.36
C PHE A 50 -1.65 -6.50 4.41
N TYR A 51 -1.62 -5.27 4.92
CA TYR A 51 -0.75 -4.90 6.03
C TYR A 51 -1.45 -5.14 7.37
N SER A 52 -0.81 -5.93 8.24
CA SER A 52 -1.28 -6.14 9.61
C SER A 52 -0.84 -4.98 10.50
N ILE A 53 -1.80 -4.25 11.07
CA ILE A 53 -1.55 -3.15 12.01
C ILE A 53 -2.12 -3.53 13.38
N SER A 54 -1.38 -3.22 14.44
CA SER A 54 -1.72 -3.64 15.80
C SER A 54 -1.85 -2.47 16.77
N TYR A 55 -3.06 -2.27 17.28
CA TYR A 55 -3.40 -1.20 18.23
C TYR A 55 -3.53 -1.73 19.65
N PRO A 56 -3.22 -0.93 20.69
CA PRO A 56 -3.49 -1.31 22.07
C PRO A 56 -5.00 -1.41 22.33
N ALA A 57 -5.42 -2.40 23.12
CA ALA A 57 -6.80 -2.52 23.57
C ALA A 57 -7.02 -1.76 24.90
N PRO A 58 -8.20 -1.15 25.13
CA PRO A 58 -9.34 -1.06 24.23
C PRO A 58 -9.17 0.02 23.16
N LEU A 59 -9.79 -0.18 21.99
CA LEU A 59 -9.84 0.85 20.94
C LEU A 59 -10.74 2.01 21.36
N SER A 60 -10.39 3.22 20.92
CA SER A 60 -11.29 4.36 20.99
C SER A 60 -12.50 4.14 20.08
N ARG A 61 -13.62 4.80 20.38
CA ARG A 61 -14.84 4.71 19.57
C ARG A 61 -14.62 5.17 18.13
N GLU A 62 -13.88 6.26 17.96
CA GLU A 62 -13.54 6.80 16.64
C GLU A 62 -12.73 5.80 15.81
N LEU A 63 -11.70 5.20 16.41
CA LEU A 63 -10.86 4.21 15.74
C LEU A 63 -11.66 2.96 15.37
N LEU A 64 -12.51 2.48 16.28
CA LEU A 64 -13.38 1.33 16.04
C LEU A 64 -14.31 1.56 14.83
N GLU A 65 -14.88 2.76 14.69
CA GLU A 65 -15.74 3.09 13.54
C GLU A 65 -14.97 3.02 12.20
N LYS A 66 -13.72 3.46 12.18
CA LYS A 66 -12.85 3.39 10.99
C LYS A 66 -12.46 1.96 10.64
N VAL A 67 -12.14 1.14 11.65
CA VAL A 67 -11.48 -0.16 11.43
C VAL A 67 -12.43 -1.37 11.47
N ARG A 68 -13.67 -1.23 11.97
CA ARG A 68 -14.63 -2.36 12.10
C ARG A 68 -14.85 -3.15 10.81
N LYS A 69 -14.76 -2.48 9.65
CA LYS A 69 -14.94 -3.09 8.33
C LYS A 69 -13.79 -3.99 7.89
N TYR A 70 -12.67 -3.97 8.63
CA TYR A 70 -11.49 -4.79 8.39
C TYR A 70 -11.39 -5.96 9.37
N SER A 71 -12.53 -6.37 9.96
CA SER A 71 -12.66 -7.54 10.84
C SER A 71 -11.59 -7.58 11.95
N PRO A 72 -11.54 -6.56 12.83
CA PRO A 72 -10.54 -6.49 13.89
C PRO A 72 -10.55 -7.74 14.77
N LYS A 73 -9.36 -8.30 15.00
CA LYS A 73 -9.15 -9.47 15.85
C LYS A 73 -8.51 -9.04 17.15
N ARG A 74 -9.07 -9.45 18.28
CA ARG A 74 -8.45 -9.23 19.57
C ARG A 74 -7.39 -10.31 19.80
N VAL A 75 -6.16 -9.89 20.05
CA VAL A 75 -5.02 -10.75 20.38
C VAL A 75 -4.44 -10.24 21.69
N GLU A 76 -4.71 -10.95 22.79
CA GLU A 76 -4.34 -10.56 24.16
C GLU A 76 -4.78 -9.12 24.52
N ASN A 77 -3.81 -8.22 24.66
CA ASN A 77 -3.96 -6.81 25.00
C ASN A 77 -3.93 -5.88 23.78
N ARG A 78 -4.06 -6.43 22.57
CA ARG A 78 -4.02 -5.69 21.30
C ARG A 78 -5.21 -6.05 20.42
N VAL A 79 -5.44 -5.20 19.43
CA VAL A 79 -6.38 -5.43 18.34
C VAL A 79 -5.61 -5.32 17.03
N GLU A 80 -5.63 -6.41 16.27
CA GLU A 80 -4.99 -6.51 14.97
C GLU A 80 -6.01 -6.33 13.86
N ILE A 81 -5.63 -5.58 12.84
CA ILE A 81 -6.42 -5.34 11.64
C ILE A 81 -5.58 -5.60 10.40
N ALA A 82 -6.17 -6.24 9.40
CA ALA A 82 -5.55 -6.41 8.09
C ALA A 82 -6.09 -5.31 7.16
N LEU A 83 -5.27 -4.29 6.91
CA LEU A 83 -5.62 -3.18 6.01
C LEU A 83 -5.22 -3.52 4.58
N PRO A 84 -6.13 -3.41 3.61
CA PRO A 84 -5.78 -3.58 2.21
C PRO A 84 -4.90 -2.41 1.74
N VAL A 85 -3.75 -2.74 1.18
CA VAL A 85 -2.82 -1.80 0.55
C VAL A 85 -2.73 -2.17 -0.93
N TYR A 86 -2.85 -1.18 -1.80
CA TYR A 86 -2.77 -1.35 -3.23
C TYR A 86 -1.53 -0.65 -3.75
N GLU A 87 -0.81 -1.31 -4.65
CA GLU A 87 0.39 -0.78 -5.27
C GLU A 87 0.19 -0.80 -6.78
N ILE A 88 0.27 0.37 -7.42
CA ILE A 88 0.22 0.50 -8.87
C ILE A 88 1.62 0.83 -9.34
N VAL A 89 2.33 -0.16 -9.87
CA VAL A 89 3.64 0.01 -10.48
C VAL A 89 3.44 0.31 -11.96
N HIS A 90 3.98 1.44 -12.42
CA HIS A 90 3.81 1.90 -13.80
C HIS A 90 5.14 2.29 -14.47
N SER A 91 6.25 2.02 -13.78
CA SER A 91 7.59 2.00 -14.34
C SER A 91 8.37 0.92 -13.62
N ALA A 92 8.36 -0.29 -14.16
CA ALA A 92 9.14 -1.42 -13.69
C ALA A 92 10.09 -1.92 -14.79
N GLN A 93 11.30 -2.32 -14.39
CA GLN A 93 12.23 -3.03 -15.26
C GLN A 93 12.57 -4.38 -14.63
N TRP A 94 12.48 -5.43 -15.43
CA TRP A 94 12.96 -6.75 -15.03
C TRP A 94 14.48 -6.78 -15.12
N SER A 95 15.12 -7.06 -13.99
CA SER A 95 16.53 -7.39 -13.91
C SER A 95 16.71 -8.87 -13.59
N VAL A 96 17.95 -9.36 -13.64
CA VAL A 96 18.28 -10.74 -13.25
C VAL A 96 17.94 -11.01 -11.77
N GLU A 97 17.87 -9.98 -10.94
CA GLU A 97 17.66 -10.06 -9.49
C GLU A 97 16.17 -9.83 -9.10
N GLY A 98 15.30 -9.51 -10.06
CA GLY A 98 13.87 -9.33 -9.82
C GLY A 98 13.27 -8.12 -10.54
N ILE A 99 12.27 -7.49 -9.92
CA ILE A 99 11.63 -6.28 -10.45
C ILE A 99 12.31 -5.08 -9.79
N ASP A 100 12.93 -4.22 -10.59
CA ASP A 100 13.35 -2.89 -10.16
C ASP A 100 12.15 -1.93 -10.31
N VAL A 101 11.63 -1.48 -9.16
CA VAL A 101 10.47 -0.58 -9.09
C VAL A 101 10.96 0.86 -9.24
N GLY A 102 10.78 1.43 -10.43
CA GLY A 102 11.10 2.83 -10.70
C GLY A 102 10.09 3.78 -10.09
N ASP A 103 8.84 3.72 -10.59
CA ASP A 103 7.73 4.55 -10.12
C ASP A 103 6.52 3.70 -9.76
N ALA A 104 5.94 4.01 -8.60
CA ALA A 104 4.75 3.34 -8.08
C ALA A 104 3.82 4.33 -7.36
N VAL A 105 2.55 3.97 -7.26
CA VAL A 105 1.58 4.68 -6.43
C VAL A 105 0.95 3.72 -5.43
N VAL A 106 1.03 4.06 -4.15
CA VAL A 106 0.51 3.27 -3.03
C VAL A 106 -0.78 3.89 -2.53
N ILE A 107 -1.83 3.07 -2.41
CA ILE A 107 -3.19 3.51 -2.11
C ILE A 107 -3.78 2.63 -1.02
N PHE A 108 -4.24 3.24 0.07
CA PHE A 108 -4.81 2.50 1.20
C PHE A 108 -5.79 3.36 2.01
N PRO A 109 -6.64 2.75 2.87
CA PRO A 109 -7.57 3.50 3.71
C PRO A 109 -6.84 4.40 4.71
N TYR A 110 -7.27 5.65 4.83
CA TYR A 110 -6.72 6.55 5.86
C TYR A 110 -7.33 6.23 7.24
N ILE A 111 -6.47 5.96 8.22
CA ILE A 111 -6.86 5.76 9.63
C ILE A 111 -6.41 6.94 10.48
N ASP A 112 -5.08 7.12 10.55
CA ASP A 112 -4.37 8.24 11.18
C ASP A 112 -2.96 8.37 10.56
N GLU A 113 -2.22 9.38 11.00
CA GLU A 113 -0.89 9.68 10.46
C GLU A 113 0.16 8.64 10.85
N ALA A 114 0.13 8.13 12.08
CA ALA A 114 1.11 7.14 12.56
C ALA A 114 1.02 5.84 11.76
N THR A 115 -0.20 5.36 11.52
CA THR A 115 -0.47 4.18 10.69
C THR A 115 -0.07 4.42 9.23
N THR A 116 -0.28 5.64 8.74
CA THR A 116 0.14 6.03 7.37
C THR A 116 1.65 5.93 7.20
N GLU A 117 2.41 6.45 8.16
CA GLU A 117 3.88 6.37 8.15
C GLU A 117 4.38 4.93 8.32
N GLU A 118 3.72 4.12 9.15
CA GLU A 118 4.05 2.70 9.34
C GLU A 118 3.89 1.91 8.04
N ILE A 119 2.73 2.02 7.39
CA ILE A 119 2.44 1.32 6.12
C ILE A 119 3.42 1.75 5.03
N LEU A 120 3.62 3.06 4.84
CA LEU A 120 4.51 3.55 3.78
C LEU A 120 5.96 3.12 3.99
N ARG A 121 6.43 3.08 5.24
CA ARG A 121 7.77 2.56 5.56
C ARG A 121 7.89 1.09 5.21
N GLY A 122 6.89 0.28 5.54
CA GLY A 122 6.86 -1.15 5.20
C GLY A 122 6.90 -1.37 3.68
N VAL A 123 6.08 -0.64 2.92
CA VAL A 123 6.04 -0.75 1.45
C VAL A 123 7.36 -0.32 0.81
N ILE A 124 7.99 0.75 1.29
CA ILE A 124 9.32 1.15 0.78
C ILE A 124 10.36 0.07 1.07
N GLN A 125 10.31 -0.54 2.26
CA GLN A 125 11.22 -1.62 2.62
C GLN A 125 11.02 -2.84 1.71
N SER A 126 9.78 -3.20 1.37
CA SER A 126 9.51 -4.33 0.45
C SER A 126 9.99 -4.09 -0.97
N PHE A 127 10.09 -2.83 -1.43
CA PHE A 127 10.71 -2.49 -2.71
C PHE A 127 12.24 -2.55 -2.67
N THR A 128 12.86 -2.38 -1.50
CA THR A 128 14.33 -2.40 -1.35
C THR A 128 14.92 -3.76 -1.00
N SER A 129 14.12 -4.68 -0.45
CA SER A 129 14.59 -6.00 -0.04
C SER A 129 14.58 -6.96 -1.23
N PRO A 130 15.68 -7.72 -1.47
CA PRO A 130 15.63 -8.87 -2.37
C PRO A 130 14.50 -9.79 -1.89
N LYS A 131 13.61 -10.21 -2.79
CA LYS A 131 12.67 -11.28 -2.46
C LYS A 131 13.51 -12.51 -2.14
N GLU A 132 13.62 -12.88 -0.87
CA GLU A 132 14.17 -14.19 -0.51
C GLU A 132 13.40 -15.23 -1.34
N GLU A 133 14.14 -15.99 -2.15
CA GLU A 133 13.63 -17.14 -2.88
C GLU A 133 12.93 -18.04 -1.85
N GLY A 134 11.61 -18.11 -1.94
CA GLY A 134 10.83 -19.07 -1.17
C GLY A 134 11.34 -20.47 -1.50
N ASP A 135 11.75 -21.15 -0.45
CA ASP A 135 12.23 -22.52 -0.39
C ASP A 135 11.55 -23.44 -1.43
N LEU A 136 12.39 -24.04 -2.28
CA LEU A 136 12.05 -25.27 -2.98
C LEU A 136 11.92 -26.39 -1.93
N GLU A 137 10.69 -26.76 -1.58
CA GLU A 137 10.37 -28.09 -1.04
C GLU A 137 9.70 -28.96 -2.11
#